data_AF-A0A936JLE8-F1
#
_entry.id   AF-A0A936JLE8-F1
#
_cell.length_a   1.000
_cell.length_b   1.000
_cell.length_c   1.000
_cell.angle_alpha   90.00
_cell.angle_beta   90.00
_cell.angle_gamma   90.00
#
_symmetry.space_group_name_H-M   'P 1'
#
loop_
_entity.id
_entity.type
_entity.pdbx_description
1 polymer ?
#
loop_
_entity_poly.entity_id
_entity_poly.type
_entity_poly.pdbx_seq_one_letter_code
_entity_poly.pdbx_strand_id
1 'polypeptide(L)'
;MNTPEIHNKPFNHIVFGFVACLGVFFFYQLFGGGAVAFLLLFKQTEWIWLVQGTGQFLFMLIPAILVMRYSPLGKIGLLRLGGHTTAMQWVAGLCGVLSIQIFITGFAPLQEALVPESLMDVYKNMQTQMENIYMTILGGVGIISFLKGLLAGAIIPSFSEEILFRGVMQSSLERVFSPLKAILWSGVIFGIIHFNPTYIIPLIGIGIYLGILAYYTQSLFLPIAAHFLNNLIAVVGMNFFDERSMAISSVEISLPIAGLLCTTGLVGIVVASIVVVRQGKIVSPAEDG
;
A
#
# COMPACT_ATOMS: atom_id res chain seq x y z
N MET A 1 -32.31 -35.84 -6.91
CA MET A 1 -31.05 -35.27 -7.41
C MET A 1 -30.57 -34.28 -6.37
N ASN A 2 -29.37 -34.51 -5.84
CA ASN A 2 -28.81 -33.80 -4.70
C ASN A 2 -28.69 -32.31 -4.95
N THR A 3 -29.33 -31.51 -4.09
CA THR A 3 -28.91 -30.13 -3.82
C THR A 3 -27.45 -30.18 -3.36
N PRO A 4 -26.50 -29.52 -4.03
CA PRO A 4 -25.16 -29.43 -3.48
C PRO A 4 -25.25 -28.70 -2.13
N GLU A 5 -24.74 -29.36 -1.09
CA GLU A 5 -24.58 -28.79 0.24
C GLU A 5 -23.93 -27.41 0.11
N ILE A 6 -24.65 -26.36 0.52
CA ILE A 6 -24.03 -25.07 0.84
C ILE A 6 -23.18 -25.35 2.08
N HIS A 7 -21.96 -25.84 1.85
CA HIS A 7 -21.03 -26.26 2.87
C HIS A 7 -20.88 -25.15 3.92
N ASN A 8 -21.08 -25.54 5.18
CA ASN A 8 -20.73 -24.80 6.40
C ASN A 8 -19.34 -24.17 6.27
N LYS A 9 -19.26 -22.91 5.85
CA LYS A 9 -18.00 -22.19 5.83
C LYS A 9 -17.61 -21.87 7.28
N PRO A 10 -16.39 -22.17 7.72
CA PRO A 10 -16.02 -22.16 9.14
C PRO A 10 -16.00 -20.76 9.76
N PHE A 11 -16.03 -19.70 8.95
CA PHE A 11 -15.93 -18.31 9.40
C PHE A 11 -17.01 -17.43 8.78
N ASN A 12 -17.54 -16.49 9.57
CA ASN A 12 -18.30 -15.37 9.02
C ASN A 12 -17.37 -14.41 8.27
N HIS A 13 -17.92 -13.54 7.41
CA HIS A 13 -17.11 -12.65 6.57
C HIS A 13 -16.15 -11.75 7.36
N ILE A 14 -16.55 -11.23 8.54
CA ILE A 14 -15.73 -10.35 9.38
C ILE A 14 -14.52 -11.09 9.93
N VAL A 15 -14.81 -12.18 10.64
CA VAL A 15 -13.79 -12.99 11.30
C VAL A 15 -12.84 -13.53 10.25
N PHE A 16 -13.35 -13.95 9.10
CA PHE A 16 -12.51 -14.37 7.99
C PHE A 16 -11.59 -13.24 7.51
N GLY A 17 -12.11 -12.08 7.12
CA GLY A 17 -11.29 -10.99 6.60
C GLY A 17 -10.25 -10.49 7.59
N PHE A 18 -10.64 -10.33 8.86
CA PHE A 18 -9.77 -9.81 9.91
C PHE A 18 -8.72 -10.84 10.35
N VAL A 19 -9.11 -12.11 10.57
CA VAL A 19 -8.18 -13.19 10.94
C VAL A 19 -7.26 -13.54 9.78
N ALA A 20 -7.76 -13.55 8.54
CA ALA A 20 -6.93 -13.74 7.36
C ALA A 20 -5.89 -12.64 7.26
N CYS A 21 -6.30 -11.37 7.34
CA CYS A 21 -5.37 -10.28 7.08
C CYS A 21 -4.41 -10.02 8.23
N LEU A 22 -4.89 -10.00 9.48
CA LEU A 22 -3.99 -9.91 10.63
C LEU A 22 -3.13 -11.17 10.75
N GLY A 23 -3.71 -12.36 10.61
CA GLY A 23 -2.95 -13.62 10.70
C GLY A 23 -1.85 -13.70 9.66
N VAL A 24 -2.16 -13.45 8.39
CA VAL A 24 -1.17 -13.43 7.29
C VAL A 24 -0.13 -12.34 7.51
N PHE A 25 -0.55 -11.14 7.90
CA PHE A 25 0.38 -10.04 8.12
C PHE A 25 1.30 -10.27 9.32
N PHE A 26 0.77 -10.69 10.47
CA PHE A 26 1.59 -11.02 11.65
C PHE A 26 2.53 -12.19 11.35
N PHE A 27 2.09 -13.19 10.57
CA PHE A 27 2.94 -14.27 10.12
C PHE A 27 4.08 -13.76 9.23
N TYR A 28 3.78 -12.87 8.28
CA TYR A 28 4.81 -12.19 7.48
C TYR A 28 5.79 -11.38 8.34
N GLN A 29 5.31 -10.63 9.32
CA GLN A 29 6.19 -9.84 10.20
C GLN A 29 7.08 -10.73 11.06
N LEU A 30 6.54 -11.83 11.59
CA LEU A 30 7.30 -12.74 12.43
C LEU A 30 8.41 -13.46 11.64
N PHE A 31 8.09 -13.98 10.46
CA PHE A 31 9.03 -14.78 9.67
C PHE A 31 9.82 -13.95 8.66
N GLY A 32 9.15 -13.17 7.82
CA GLY A 32 9.78 -12.28 6.83
C GLY A 32 10.48 -11.10 7.50
N GLY A 33 9.74 -10.30 8.28
CA GLY A 33 10.28 -9.16 9.02
C GLY A 33 11.35 -9.58 10.02
N GLY A 34 11.12 -10.66 10.77
CA GLY A 34 12.09 -11.25 11.69
C GLY A 34 13.39 -11.71 11.01
N ALA A 35 13.30 -12.29 9.80
CA ALA A 35 14.49 -12.66 9.04
C ALA A 35 15.28 -11.44 8.56
N VAL A 36 14.60 -10.35 8.15
CA VAL A 36 15.27 -9.08 7.82
C VAL A 36 15.94 -8.47 9.05
N ALA A 37 15.24 -8.43 10.18
CA ALA A 37 15.80 -7.96 11.45
C ALA A 37 17.04 -8.77 11.86
N PHE A 38 16.99 -10.10 11.70
CA PHE A 38 18.15 -10.97 11.92
C PHE A 38 19.33 -10.59 11.02
N LEU A 39 19.11 -10.40 9.71
CA LEU A 39 20.17 -9.97 8.80
C LEU A 39 20.77 -8.61 9.19
N LEU A 40 19.94 -7.66 9.62
CA LEU A 40 20.40 -6.36 10.10
C LEU A 40 21.29 -6.48 11.35
N LEU A 41 20.93 -7.34 12.31
CA LEU A 41 21.74 -7.60 13.51
C LEU A 41 23.15 -8.12 13.17
N PHE A 42 23.27 -8.94 12.12
CA PHE A 42 24.55 -9.47 11.63
C PHE A 42 25.18 -8.63 10.51
N LYS A 43 24.63 -7.44 10.22
CA LYS A 43 25.09 -6.52 9.15
C LYS A 43 25.16 -7.16 7.75
N GLN A 44 24.28 -8.13 7.47
CA GLN A 44 24.21 -8.86 6.21
C GLN A 44 23.22 -8.19 5.23
N THR A 45 23.52 -6.95 4.82
CA THR A 45 22.60 -6.13 4.01
C THR A 45 22.38 -6.65 2.59
N GLU A 46 23.37 -7.31 2.01
CA GLU A 46 23.33 -7.86 0.63
C GLU A 46 22.18 -8.85 0.38
N TRP A 47 21.71 -9.51 1.44
CA TRP A 47 20.66 -10.55 1.37
C TRP A 47 19.26 -9.99 1.68
N ILE A 48 19.16 -8.74 2.16
CA ILE A 48 17.89 -8.18 2.64
C ILE A 48 16.85 -8.12 1.52
N TRP A 49 17.22 -7.67 0.33
CA TRP A 49 16.28 -7.60 -0.81
C TRP A 49 15.67 -8.99 -1.12
N LEU A 50 16.49 -10.05 -1.07
CA LEU A 50 16.06 -11.41 -1.38
C LEU A 50 15.15 -11.94 -0.27
N VAL A 51 15.54 -11.78 0.99
CA VAL A 51 14.75 -12.23 2.15
C VAL A 51 13.44 -11.46 2.27
N GLN A 52 13.45 -10.15 2.03
CA GLN A 52 12.24 -9.32 1.99
C GLN A 52 11.30 -9.80 0.88
N GLY A 53 11.79 -9.88 -0.36
CA GLY A 53 10.97 -10.26 -1.52
C GLY A 53 10.43 -11.68 -1.42
N THR A 54 11.28 -12.65 -1.07
CA THR A 54 10.85 -14.05 -0.86
C THR A 54 9.95 -14.18 0.36
N GLY A 55 10.21 -13.43 1.43
CA GLY A 55 9.36 -13.39 2.61
C GLY A 55 7.95 -12.91 2.29
N GLN A 56 7.80 -11.85 1.49
CA GLN A 56 6.49 -11.38 1.06
C GLN A 56 5.77 -12.43 0.21
N PHE A 57 6.48 -13.04 -0.73
CA PHE A 57 5.88 -14.09 -1.56
C PHE A 57 5.42 -15.30 -0.72
N LEU A 58 6.29 -15.81 0.15
CA LEU A 58 6.07 -17.02 0.94
C LEU A 58 5.14 -16.83 2.13
N PHE A 59 5.23 -15.69 2.82
CA PHE A 59 4.53 -15.45 4.08
C PHE A 59 3.40 -14.42 3.98
N MET A 60 3.23 -13.77 2.82
CA MET A 60 2.08 -12.90 2.55
C MET A 60 1.22 -13.41 1.39
N LEU A 61 1.77 -13.48 0.17
CA LEU A 61 0.98 -13.81 -1.02
C LEU A 61 0.44 -15.24 -0.99
N ILE A 62 1.29 -16.24 -0.73
CA ILE A 62 0.85 -17.64 -0.65
C ILE A 62 -0.21 -17.83 0.44
N PRO A 63 0.01 -17.38 1.70
CA PRO A 63 -1.02 -17.48 2.73
C PRO A 63 -2.29 -16.73 2.38
N ALA A 64 -2.23 -15.55 1.75
CA ALA A 64 -3.41 -14.84 1.27
C ALA A 64 -4.22 -15.72 0.31
N ILE A 65 -3.57 -16.30 -0.71
CA ILE A 65 -4.20 -17.18 -1.70
C ILE A 65 -4.75 -18.47 -1.06
N LEU A 66 -4.04 -19.06 -0.10
CA LEU A 66 -4.48 -20.26 0.61
C LEU A 66 -5.73 -19.97 1.45
N VAL A 67 -5.71 -18.86 2.19
CA VAL A 67 -6.84 -18.45 3.03
C VAL A 67 -8.06 -18.14 2.17
N MET A 68 -7.88 -17.58 0.95
CA MET A 68 -8.97 -17.38 -0.01
C MET A 68 -9.76 -18.67 -0.33
N ARG A 69 -9.16 -19.88 -0.24
CA ARG A 69 -9.90 -21.15 -0.44
C ARG A 69 -10.95 -21.41 0.64
N TYR A 70 -10.73 -20.90 1.84
CA TYR A 70 -11.66 -21.04 2.97
C TYR A 70 -12.60 -19.83 3.08
N SER A 71 -12.52 -18.90 2.14
CA SER A 71 -13.29 -17.67 2.19
C SER A 71 -14.77 -17.92 1.98
N PRO A 72 -15.63 -17.20 2.72
CA PRO A 72 -17.03 -17.08 2.36
C PRO A 72 -17.27 -16.39 1.02
N LEU A 73 -16.30 -15.65 0.50
CA LEU A 73 -16.35 -15.03 -0.82
C LEU A 73 -15.78 -15.96 -1.90
N GLY A 74 -16.39 -15.95 -3.08
CA GLY A 74 -15.83 -16.61 -4.26
C GLY A 74 -14.57 -15.90 -4.78
N LYS A 75 -13.78 -16.59 -5.61
CA LYS A 75 -12.56 -16.03 -6.24
C LYS A 75 -12.83 -14.76 -7.04
N ILE A 76 -14.00 -14.65 -7.68
CA ILE A 76 -14.41 -13.48 -8.47
C ILE A 76 -14.57 -12.25 -7.56
N GLY A 77 -15.17 -12.42 -6.38
CA GLY A 77 -15.32 -11.34 -5.39
C GLY A 77 -13.98 -10.94 -4.78
N LEU A 78 -13.12 -11.91 -4.47
CA LEU A 78 -11.81 -11.64 -3.85
C LEU A 78 -10.80 -11.06 -4.83
N LEU A 79 -10.76 -11.54 -6.08
CA LEU A 79 -9.86 -10.99 -7.10
C LEU A 79 -10.46 -9.80 -7.84
N ARG A 80 -11.71 -9.43 -7.50
CA ARG A 80 -12.49 -8.38 -8.15
C ARG A 80 -12.40 -8.52 -9.67
N LEU A 81 -12.89 -9.63 -10.20
CA LEU A 81 -12.84 -9.92 -11.65
C LEU A 81 -14.12 -9.54 -12.39
N GLY A 82 -15.06 -8.88 -11.72
CA GLY A 82 -16.37 -8.51 -12.28
C GLY A 82 -16.42 -7.15 -12.96
N GLY A 83 -15.35 -6.34 -12.86
CA GLY A 83 -15.32 -4.97 -13.38
C GLY A 83 -14.49 -4.79 -14.65
N HIS A 84 -14.76 -3.68 -15.34
CA HIS A 84 -13.93 -3.17 -16.43
C HIS A 84 -13.45 -1.77 -16.10
N THR A 85 -12.14 -1.57 -16.07
CA THR A 85 -11.53 -0.26 -15.83
C THR A 85 -11.48 0.54 -17.12
N THR A 86 -12.10 1.71 -17.15
CA THR A 86 -12.06 2.60 -18.34
C THR A 86 -10.69 3.25 -18.50
N ALA A 87 -10.36 3.71 -19.71
CA ALA A 87 -9.12 4.44 -19.96
C ALA A 87 -8.98 5.70 -19.08
N MET A 88 -10.08 6.39 -18.81
CA MET A 88 -10.05 7.57 -17.94
C MET A 88 -9.88 7.20 -16.46
N GLN A 89 -10.41 6.06 -16.01
CA GLN A 89 -10.12 5.54 -14.67
C GLN A 89 -8.63 5.18 -14.53
N TRP A 90 -8.01 4.63 -15.58
CA TRP A 90 -6.56 4.40 -15.62
C TRP A 90 -5.77 5.70 -15.50
N VAL A 91 -6.07 6.68 -16.35
CA VAL A 91 -5.38 7.99 -16.33
C VAL A 91 -5.58 8.67 -14.99
N ALA A 92 -6.81 8.78 -14.49
CA ALA A 92 -7.10 9.39 -13.20
C ALA A 92 -6.43 8.63 -12.04
N GLY A 93 -6.47 7.30 -12.05
CA GLY A 93 -5.85 6.43 -11.05
C GLY A 93 -4.34 6.67 -10.92
N LEU A 94 -3.63 6.78 -12.04
CA LEU A 94 -2.18 7.01 -12.05
C LEU A 94 -1.83 8.48 -11.77
N CYS A 95 -2.60 9.44 -12.30
CA CYS A 95 -2.41 10.86 -11.97
C CYS A 95 -2.67 11.16 -10.49
N GLY A 96 -3.56 10.42 -9.84
CA GLY A 96 -3.77 10.55 -8.39
C GLY A 96 -2.54 10.09 -7.60
N VAL A 97 -1.82 9.05 -8.02
CA VAL A 97 -0.54 8.65 -7.41
C VAL A 97 0.50 9.77 -7.53
N LEU A 98 0.60 10.43 -8.68
CA LEU A 98 1.48 11.59 -8.84
C LEU A 98 1.06 12.75 -7.93
N SER A 99 -0.24 12.97 -7.77
CA SER A 99 -0.78 13.99 -6.85
C SER A 99 -0.48 13.65 -5.38
N ILE A 100 -0.45 12.37 -5.02
CA ILE A 100 0.00 11.90 -3.70
C ILE A 100 1.47 12.27 -3.46
N GLN A 101 2.35 12.16 -4.45
CA GLN A 101 3.75 12.58 -4.28
C GLN A 101 3.87 14.07 -4.00
N ILE A 102 3.11 14.91 -4.73
CA ILE A 102 3.06 16.36 -4.50
C ILE A 102 2.56 16.66 -3.08
N PHE A 103 1.51 15.94 -2.64
CA PHE A 103 0.98 16.06 -1.29
C PHE A 103 2.05 15.72 -0.25
N ILE A 104 2.74 14.58 -0.39
CA ILE A 104 3.76 14.12 0.57
C ILE A 104 4.91 15.12 0.68
N THR A 105 5.38 15.65 -0.45
CA THR A 105 6.45 16.68 -0.48
C THR A 105 6.06 17.94 0.30
N GLY A 106 4.81 18.38 0.21
CA GLY A 106 4.31 19.51 1.00
C GLY A 106 3.98 19.14 2.45
N PHE A 107 3.56 17.90 2.69
CA PHE A 107 3.13 17.43 4.01
C PHE A 107 4.30 17.25 4.98
N ALA A 108 5.46 16.77 4.52
CA ALA A 108 6.60 16.50 5.40
C ALA A 108 7.08 17.73 6.21
N PRO A 109 7.32 18.92 5.61
CA PRO A 109 7.70 20.11 6.37
C PRO A 109 6.59 20.62 7.30
N LEU A 110 5.32 20.48 6.89
CA LEU A 110 4.18 20.86 7.71
C LEU A 110 4.05 19.96 8.95
N GLN A 111 4.27 18.65 8.78
CA GLN A 111 4.28 17.70 9.88
C GLN A 111 5.42 18.00 10.85
N GLU A 112 6.64 18.22 10.35
CA GLU A 112 7.79 18.56 11.20
C GLU A 112 7.54 19.83 12.03
N ALA A 113 6.92 20.85 11.43
CA ALA A 113 6.56 22.10 12.13
C ALA A 113 5.52 21.91 13.26
N LEU A 114 4.77 20.81 13.27
CA LEU A 114 3.82 20.47 14.32
C LEU A 114 4.45 19.66 15.46
N VAL A 115 5.68 19.15 15.29
CA VAL A 115 6.37 18.37 16.32
C VAL A 115 6.84 19.29 17.44
N PRO A 116 6.45 19.05 18.71
CA PRO A 116 6.96 19.83 19.84
C PRO A 116 8.48 19.76 19.93
N GLU A 117 9.12 20.87 20.32
CA GLU A 117 10.59 20.96 20.43
C GLU A 117 11.18 19.84 21.30
N SER A 118 10.49 19.45 22.37
CA SER A 118 10.89 18.35 23.26
C SER A 118 10.92 16.96 22.62
N LEU A 119 10.27 16.78 21.47
CA LEU A 119 10.19 15.51 20.74
C LEU A 119 10.96 15.54 19.41
N MET A 120 11.55 16.68 19.04
CA MET A 120 12.16 16.88 17.72
C MET A 120 13.32 15.90 17.47
N ASP A 121 14.18 15.68 18.45
CA ASP A 121 15.29 14.73 18.32
C ASP A 121 14.81 13.29 18.13
N VAL A 122 13.75 12.90 18.83
CA VAL A 122 13.12 11.58 18.69
C VAL A 122 12.52 11.44 17.29
N TYR A 123 11.81 12.46 16.82
CA TYR A 123 11.22 12.50 15.49
C TYR A 123 12.26 12.39 14.39
N LYS A 124 13.33 13.20 14.44
CA LYS A 124 14.42 13.17 13.46
C LYS A 124 15.16 11.83 13.47
N ASN A 125 15.41 11.27 14.65
CA ASN A 125 16.03 9.94 14.75
C ASN A 125 15.14 8.86 14.12
N MET A 126 13.83 8.87 14.38
CA MET A 126 12.90 7.95 13.71
C MET A 126 12.89 8.14 12.19
N GLN A 127 12.90 9.39 11.71
CA GLN A 127 12.93 9.69 10.28
C GLN A 127 14.20 9.14 9.62
N THR A 128 15.38 9.45 10.17
CA THR A 128 16.67 8.96 9.65
C THR A 128 16.77 7.44 9.71
N GLN A 129 16.25 6.79 10.77
CA GLN A 129 16.21 5.33 10.83
C GLN A 129 15.36 4.72 9.71
N MET A 130 14.16 5.28 9.47
CA MET A 130 13.28 4.79 8.40
C MET A 130 13.89 5.02 7.01
N GLU A 131 14.51 6.17 6.78
CA GLU A 131 15.23 6.47 5.54
C GLU A 131 16.38 5.50 5.29
N ASN A 132 17.19 5.20 6.31
CA ASN A 132 18.26 4.21 6.21
C ASN A 132 17.73 2.80 5.89
N ILE A 133 16.60 2.42 6.47
CA ILE A 133 15.95 1.14 6.16
C ILE A 133 15.48 1.13 4.69
N TYR A 134 14.84 2.20 4.22
CA TYR A 134 14.44 2.31 2.81
C TYR A 134 15.64 2.31 1.87
N MET A 135 16.71 3.02 2.18
CA MET A 135 17.95 2.99 1.40
C MET A 135 18.56 1.59 1.35
N THR A 136 18.53 0.85 2.45
CA THR A 136 19.05 -0.53 2.51
C THR A 136 18.21 -1.50 1.67
N ILE A 137 16.89 -1.32 1.62
CA ILE A 137 15.97 -2.24 0.91
C ILE A 137 15.82 -1.87 -0.56
N LEU A 138 15.72 -0.57 -0.86
CA LEU A 138 15.33 -0.04 -2.16
C LEU A 138 16.49 0.58 -2.92
N GLY A 139 17.47 1.16 -2.23
CA GLY A 139 18.52 1.99 -2.80
C GLY A 139 19.85 1.27 -3.05
N GLY A 140 20.77 1.98 -3.70
CA GLY A 140 22.14 1.55 -3.97
C GLY A 140 22.63 1.97 -5.36
N VAL A 141 23.88 1.61 -5.69
CA VAL A 141 24.55 2.10 -6.91
C VAL A 141 24.44 1.09 -8.05
N GLY A 142 23.99 1.57 -9.21
CA GLY A 142 24.02 0.84 -10.47
C GLY A 142 22.79 -0.02 -10.76
N ILE A 143 22.76 -0.59 -11.96
CA ILE A 143 21.58 -1.26 -12.51
C ILE A 143 21.14 -2.49 -11.69
N ILE A 144 22.08 -3.23 -11.10
CA ILE A 144 21.75 -4.41 -10.29
C ILE A 144 20.99 -4.00 -9.03
N SER A 145 21.41 -2.92 -8.36
CA SER A 145 20.72 -2.38 -7.19
C SER A 145 19.30 -1.95 -7.55
N PHE A 146 19.16 -1.18 -8.64
CA PHE A 146 17.85 -0.76 -9.14
C PHE A 146 16.93 -1.95 -9.43
N LEU A 147 17.43 -3.00 -10.07
CA LEU A 147 16.63 -4.20 -10.37
C LEU A 147 16.22 -4.96 -9.10
N LYS A 148 17.09 -5.03 -8.09
CA LYS A 148 16.77 -5.61 -6.77
C LYS A 148 15.64 -4.81 -6.10
N GLY A 149 15.77 -3.49 -6.03
CA GLY A 149 14.75 -2.59 -5.45
C GLY A 149 13.44 -2.63 -6.22
N LEU A 150 13.48 -2.67 -7.56
CA LEU A 150 12.31 -2.79 -8.41
C LEU A 150 11.53 -4.08 -8.12
N LEU A 151 12.23 -5.22 -8.06
CA LEU A 151 11.59 -6.51 -7.83
C LEU A 151 11.05 -6.64 -6.40
N ALA A 152 11.90 -6.44 -5.40
CA ALA A 152 11.58 -6.68 -3.99
C ALA A 152 10.81 -5.53 -3.32
N GLY A 153 10.93 -4.31 -3.85
CA GLY A 153 10.37 -3.10 -3.28
C GLY A 153 9.16 -2.53 -4.03
N ALA A 154 8.98 -2.85 -5.31
CA ALA A 154 7.85 -2.34 -6.09
C ALA A 154 6.94 -3.45 -6.65
N ILE A 155 7.49 -4.44 -7.36
CA ILE A 155 6.69 -5.47 -8.03
C ILE A 155 6.07 -6.43 -7.00
N ILE A 156 6.88 -7.12 -6.20
CA ILE A 156 6.36 -8.13 -5.26
C ILE A 156 5.39 -7.53 -4.23
N PRO A 157 5.67 -6.37 -3.60
CA PRO A 157 4.74 -5.75 -2.66
C PRO A 157 3.42 -5.34 -3.30
N SER A 158 3.46 -4.69 -4.47
CA SER A 158 2.24 -4.21 -5.12
C SER A 158 1.27 -5.32 -5.49
N PHE A 159 1.76 -6.52 -5.83
CA PHE A 159 0.89 -7.67 -6.04
C PHE A 159 0.43 -8.29 -4.71
N SER A 160 1.37 -8.55 -3.81
CA SER A 160 1.11 -9.30 -2.56
C SER A 160 0.17 -8.54 -1.63
N GLU A 161 0.43 -7.25 -1.46
CA GLU A 161 -0.33 -6.39 -0.56
C GLU A 161 -1.70 -6.09 -1.15
N GLU A 162 -1.85 -5.79 -2.44
CA GLU A 162 -3.18 -5.51 -3.00
C GLU A 162 -4.11 -6.73 -2.97
N ILE A 163 -3.59 -7.93 -3.20
CA ILE A 163 -4.37 -9.16 -3.06
C ILE A 163 -4.84 -9.34 -1.61
N LEU A 164 -3.95 -9.14 -0.63
CA LEU A 164 -4.31 -9.25 0.79
C LEU A 164 -5.29 -8.16 1.23
N PHE A 165 -4.96 -6.89 1.00
CA PHE A 165 -5.71 -5.76 1.53
C PHE A 165 -6.98 -5.49 0.73
N ARG A 166 -6.92 -5.45 -0.60
CA ARG A 166 -8.07 -5.03 -1.44
C ARG A 166 -8.89 -6.23 -1.84
N GLY A 167 -8.22 -7.36 -2.06
CA GLY A 167 -8.86 -8.61 -2.39
C GLY A 167 -9.50 -9.31 -1.20
N VAL A 168 -8.74 -9.53 -0.12
CA VAL A 168 -9.24 -10.26 1.07
C VAL A 168 -9.87 -9.32 2.10
N MET A 169 -9.12 -8.36 2.66
CA MET A 169 -9.58 -7.55 3.79
C MET A 169 -10.78 -6.68 3.41
N GLN A 170 -10.61 -5.82 2.42
CA GLN A 170 -11.61 -4.84 2.03
C GLN A 170 -12.89 -5.51 1.54
N SER A 171 -12.78 -6.52 0.68
CA SER A 171 -13.95 -7.28 0.18
C SER A 171 -14.71 -7.98 1.31
N SER A 172 -14.01 -8.41 2.37
CA SER A 172 -14.65 -8.98 3.56
C SER A 172 -15.35 -7.92 4.41
N LEU A 173 -14.71 -6.75 4.60
CA LEU A 173 -15.30 -5.61 5.31
C LEU A 173 -16.54 -5.05 4.59
N GLU A 174 -16.55 -5.06 3.26
CA GLU A 174 -17.68 -4.62 2.42
C GLU A 174 -18.96 -5.45 2.64
N ARG A 175 -18.85 -6.67 3.21
CA ARG A 175 -20.03 -7.51 3.52
C ARG A 175 -20.74 -7.12 4.80
N VAL A 176 -20.11 -6.30 5.64
CA VAL A 176 -20.67 -5.93 6.96
C VAL A 176 -20.70 -4.43 7.22
N PHE A 177 -19.87 -3.67 6.52
CA PHE A 177 -19.83 -2.23 6.60
C PHE A 177 -20.26 -1.62 5.27
N SER A 178 -20.66 -0.35 5.30
CA SER A 178 -20.83 0.40 4.07
C SER A 178 -19.49 0.46 3.30
N PRO A 179 -19.52 0.56 1.97
CA PRO A 179 -18.31 0.61 1.15
C PRO A 179 -17.28 1.63 1.62
N LEU A 180 -17.75 2.84 1.96
CA LEU A 180 -16.89 3.89 2.49
C LEU A 180 -16.18 3.47 3.78
N LYS A 181 -16.90 2.86 4.73
CA LYS A 181 -16.31 2.37 5.99
C LYS A 181 -15.29 1.25 5.73
N ALA A 182 -15.58 0.35 4.80
CA ALA A 182 -14.65 -0.73 4.43
C ALA A 182 -13.34 -0.17 3.82
N ILE A 183 -13.44 0.82 2.93
CA ILE A 183 -12.29 1.52 2.35
C ILE A 183 -11.47 2.22 3.44
N LEU A 184 -12.13 2.98 4.33
CA LEU A 184 -11.46 3.73 5.40
C LEU A 184 -10.73 2.79 6.36
N TRP A 185 -11.40 1.74 6.86
CA TRP A 185 -10.77 0.77 7.75
C TRP A 185 -9.62 0.02 7.09
N SER A 186 -9.80 -0.39 5.83
CA SER A 186 -8.73 -1.06 5.08
C SER A 186 -7.49 -0.16 4.94
N GLY A 187 -7.69 1.12 4.60
CA GLY A 187 -6.60 2.09 4.49
C GLY A 187 -5.93 2.42 5.82
N VAL A 188 -6.70 2.54 6.91
CA VAL A 188 -6.14 2.76 8.26
C VAL A 188 -5.27 1.58 8.69
N ILE A 189 -5.77 0.36 8.53
CA ILE A 189 -5.01 -0.85 8.86
C ILE A 189 -3.77 -0.93 7.98
N PHE A 190 -3.89 -0.66 6.67
CA PHE A 190 -2.76 -0.58 5.74
C PHE A 190 -1.70 0.42 6.20
N GLY A 191 -2.06 1.59 6.72
CA GLY A 191 -1.07 2.54 7.22
C GLY A 191 -0.39 2.10 8.53
N ILE A 192 -1.18 1.60 9.50
CA ILE A 192 -0.68 1.21 10.83
C ILE A 192 0.32 0.05 10.73
N ILE A 193 0.03 -0.95 9.90
CA ILE A 193 0.85 -2.16 9.76
C ILE A 193 2.24 -1.88 9.17
N HIS A 194 2.48 -0.73 8.55
CA HIS A 194 3.81 -0.37 8.04
C HIS A 194 4.81 0.05 9.13
N PHE A 195 4.35 0.28 10.37
CA PHE A 195 5.19 0.66 11.51
C PHE A 195 6.13 1.86 11.27
N ASN A 196 5.72 2.79 10.40
CA ASN A 196 6.45 4.02 10.13
C ASN A 196 5.66 5.23 10.69
N PRO A 197 5.98 5.72 11.90
CA PRO A 197 5.22 6.79 12.53
C PRO A 197 5.32 8.12 11.79
N THR A 198 6.44 8.39 11.10
CA THR A 198 6.65 9.65 10.37
C THR A 198 5.92 9.66 9.01
N TYR A 199 5.53 8.49 8.49
CA TYR A 199 4.77 8.35 7.23
C TYR A 199 3.36 7.78 7.42
N ILE A 200 2.88 7.59 8.65
CA ILE A 200 1.60 6.91 8.89
C ILE A 200 0.42 7.60 8.17
N ILE A 201 0.37 8.93 8.17
CA ILE A 201 -0.71 9.68 7.50
C ILE A 201 -0.65 9.48 5.97
N PRO A 202 0.50 9.70 5.29
CA PRO A 202 0.68 9.33 3.89
C PRO A 202 0.29 7.89 3.55
N LEU A 203 0.69 6.93 4.40
CA LEU A 203 0.42 5.50 4.20
C LEU A 203 -1.06 5.16 4.33
N ILE A 204 -1.77 5.77 5.29
CA ILE A 204 -3.24 5.69 5.37
C ILE A 204 -3.87 6.30 4.11
N GLY A 205 -3.37 7.45 3.67
CA GLY A 205 -3.87 8.17 2.49
C GLY A 205 -3.79 7.35 1.21
N ILE A 206 -2.61 6.82 0.87
CA ILE A 206 -2.47 5.90 -0.28
C ILE A 206 -3.30 4.64 -0.06
N GLY A 207 -3.38 4.15 1.19
CA GLY A 207 -4.18 2.98 1.56
C GLY A 207 -5.66 3.13 1.17
N ILE A 208 -6.25 4.27 1.54
CA ILE A 208 -7.62 4.68 1.21
C ILE A 208 -7.76 4.87 -0.30
N TYR A 209 -6.81 5.56 -0.93
CA TYR A 209 -6.86 5.84 -2.37
C TYR A 209 -6.92 4.55 -3.20
N LEU A 210 -6.06 3.58 -2.92
CA LEU A 210 -6.07 2.26 -3.56
C LEU A 210 -7.38 1.51 -3.30
N GLY A 211 -7.97 1.66 -2.11
CA GLY A 211 -9.27 1.09 -1.79
C GLY A 211 -10.43 1.68 -2.60
N ILE A 212 -10.39 3.00 -2.88
CA ILE A 212 -11.32 3.67 -3.80
C ILE A 212 -11.16 3.08 -5.22
N LEU A 213 -9.92 2.94 -5.71
CA LEU A 213 -9.67 2.37 -7.04
C LEU A 213 -10.23 0.94 -7.13
N ALA A 214 -9.94 0.09 -6.14
CA ALA A 214 -10.42 -1.29 -6.11
C ALA A 214 -11.95 -1.39 -6.09
N TYR A 215 -12.61 -0.57 -5.28
CA TYR A 215 -14.07 -0.61 -5.14
C TYR A 215 -14.81 -0.09 -6.38
N TYR A 216 -14.41 1.06 -6.92
CA TYR A 216 -15.16 1.68 -8.01
C TYR A 216 -14.81 1.13 -9.39
N THR A 217 -13.66 0.47 -9.54
CA THR A 217 -13.33 -0.25 -10.79
C THR A 217 -13.72 -1.73 -10.75
N GLN A 218 -14.00 -2.27 -9.56
CA GLN A 218 -14.23 -3.70 -9.35
C GLN A 218 -13.13 -4.53 -10.04
N SER A 219 -11.87 -4.08 -9.90
CA SER A 219 -10.65 -4.65 -10.51
C SER A 219 -9.46 -4.44 -9.59
N LEU A 220 -8.60 -5.47 -9.45
CA LEU A 220 -7.32 -5.33 -8.75
C LEU A 220 -6.20 -4.77 -9.65
N PHE A 221 -6.35 -4.77 -10.97
CA PHE A 221 -5.26 -4.36 -11.87
C PHE A 221 -4.88 -2.89 -11.71
N LEU A 222 -5.88 -2.00 -11.62
CA LEU A 222 -5.62 -0.58 -11.42
C LEU A 222 -4.95 -0.27 -10.07
N PRO A 223 -5.45 -0.75 -8.92
CA PRO A 223 -4.76 -0.51 -7.65
C PRO A 223 -3.37 -1.16 -7.60
N ILE A 224 -3.16 -2.36 -8.19
CA ILE A 224 -1.81 -2.95 -8.31
C ILE A 224 -0.88 -2.03 -9.10
N ALA A 225 -1.31 -1.51 -10.24
CA ALA A 225 -0.49 -0.62 -11.05
C ALA A 225 -0.23 0.74 -10.36
N ALA A 226 -1.23 1.28 -9.66
CA ALA A 226 -1.09 2.52 -8.89
C ALA A 226 -0.11 2.35 -7.71
N HIS A 227 -0.20 1.23 -6.98
CA HIS A 227 0.72 0.89 -5.91
C HIS A 227 2.14 0.63 -6.46
N PHE A 228 2.26 -0.13 -7.56
CA PHE A 228 3.53 -0.30 -8.25
C PHE A 228 4.15 1.03 -8.66
N LEU A 229 3.38 1.97 -9.22
CA LEU A 229 3.86 3.30 -9.60
C LEU A 229 4.34 4.08 -8.37
N ASN A 230 3.60 4.04 -7.25
CA ASN A 230 4.02 4.68 -6.01
C ASN A 230 5.39 4.15 -5.55
N ASN A 231 5.57 2.83 -5.54
CA ASN A 231 6.82 2.23 -5.08
C ASN A 231 7.95 2.39 -6.10
N LEU A 232 7.63 2.40 -7.40
CA LEU A 232 8.59 2.69 -8.46
C LEU A 232 9.17 4.09 -8.29
N ILE A 233 8.35 5.09 -7.97
CA ILE A 233 8.82 6.45 -7.71
C ILE A 233 9.79 6.44 -6.53
N ALA A 234 9.50 5.71 -5.45
CA ALA A 234 10.41 5.56 -4.31
C ALA A 234 11.72 4.86 -4.72
N VAL A 235 11.68 3.75 -5.45
CA VAL A 235 12.88 3.03 -5.93
C VAL A 235 13.73 3.92 -6.84
N VAL A 236 13.11 4.67 -7.76
CA VAL A 236 13.81 5.61 -8.63
C VAL A 236 14.45 6.74 -7.80
N GLY A 237 13.72 7.28 -6.83
CA GLY A 237 14.22 8.21 -5.81
C GLY A 237 15.52 7.73 -5.18
N MET A 238 15.48 6.56 -4.57
CA MET A 238 16.57 5.99 -3.76
C MET A 238 17.79 5.51 -4.57
N ASN A 239 17.69 5.35 -5.90
CA ASN A 239 18.81 4.88 -6.74
C ASN A 239 19.41 5.96 -7.64
N PHE A 240 18.64 6.99 -8.00
CA PHE A 240 19.08 8.00 -8.98
C PHE A 240 19.12 9.42 -8.43
N PHE A 241 18.42 9.69 -7.32
CA PHE A 241 18.44 10.99 -6.65
C PHE A 241 19.21 10.86 -5.34
N ASP A 242 20.53 11.07 -5.42
CA ASP A 242 21.43 11.03 -4.27
C ASP A 242 21.27 12.30 -3.40
N GLU A 243 21.63 12.24 -2.11
CA GLU A 243 21.59 13.40 -1.20
C GLU A 243 22.28 14.63 -1.81
N ARG A 244 23.33 14.40 -2.61
CA ARG A 244 24.12 15.46 -3.27
C ARG A 244 23.37 16.14 -4.42
N SER A 245 22.53 15.41 -5.14
CA SER A 245 21.65 15.94 -6.19
C SER A 245 20.51 16.75 -5.58
N MET A 246 19.97 16.28 -4.45
CA MET A 246 18.95 16.97 -3.65
C MET A 246 19.52 18.19 -2.91
N ALA A 247 20.80 18.16 -2.51
CA ALA A 247 21.51 19.27 -1.90
C ALA A 247 21.80 20.41 -2.89
N ILE A 248 22.10 20.10 -4.16
CA ILE A 248 22.25 21.11 -5.23
C ILE A 248 20.88 21.74 -5.59
N SER A 249 19.77 21.06 -5.29
CA SER A 249 18.39 21.55 -5.43
C SER A 249 17.72 21.87 -4.09
N SER A 250 18.46 22.07 -3.00
CA SER A 250 17.92 22.29 -1.65
C SER A 250 17.30 23.67 -1.50
N VAL A 251 16.26 23.94 -2.29
CA VAL A 251 15.26 24.93 -1.94
C VAL A 251 14.61 24.39 -0.68
N GLU A 252 15.00 24.92 0.49
CA GLU A 252 14.23 24.73 1.70
C GLU A 252 12.78 25.09 1.39
N ILE A 253 11.90 24.10 1.44
CA ILE A 253 10.48 24.29 1.14
C ILE A 253 9.91 25.08 2.32
N SER A 254 9.81 26.39 2.15
CA SER A 254 9.16 27.26 3.15
C SER A 254 7.74 26.79 3.44
N LEU A 255 7.24 27.03 4.66
CA LEU A 255 5.89 26.62 5.08
C LEU A 255 4.77 27.08 4.11
N PRO A 256 4.81 28.30 3.52
CA PRO A 256 3.83 28.68 2.50
C PRO A 256 3.87 27.80 1.25
N ILE A 257 5.06 27.46 0.75
CA ILE A 257 5.23 26.57 -0.41
C ILE A 257 4.78 25.16 -0.04
N ALA A 258 5.11 24.67 1.16
CA ALA A 258 4.68 23.38 1.67
C ALA A 258 3.14 23.29 1.72
N GLY A 259 2.48 24.34 2.21
CA GLY A 259 1.02 24.48 2.19
C GLY A 259 0.42 24.47 0.78
N LEU A 260 1.06 25.14 -0.18
CA LEU A 260 0.62 25.13 -1.58
C LEU A 260 0.75 23.74 -2.22
N LEU A 261 1.87 23.04 -1.99
CA LEU A 261 2.09 21.69 -2.50
C LEU A 261 1.09 20.70 -1.87
N CYS A 262 0.91 20.76 -0.56
CA CYS A 262 -0.04 19.92 0.17
C CYS A 262 -1.48 20.11 -0.35
N THR A 263 -1.92 21.35 -0.49
CA THR A 263 -3.27 21.66 -1.01
C THR A 263 -3.43 21.28 -2.47
N THR A 264 -2.44 21.53 -3.32
CA THR A 264 -2.45 21.13 -4.74
C THR A 264 -2.52 19.62 -4.90
N GLY A 265 -1.69 18.88 -4.17
CA GLY A 265 -1.71 17.42 -4.15
C GLY A 265 -3.06 16.88 -3.68
N LEU A 266 -3.61 17.43 -2.59
CA LEU A 266 -4.93 17.03 -2.08
C LEU A 266 -6.05 17.27 -3.11
N VAL A 267 -6.07 18.42 -3.78
CA VAL A 267 -7.04 18.70 -4.85
C VAL A 267 -6.88 17.70 -5.99
N GLY A 268 -5.66 17.40 -6.41
CA GLY A 268 -5.38 16.40 -7.45
C GLY A 268 -5.90 15.01 -7.08
N ILE A 269 -5.67 14.57 -5.84
CA ILE A 269 -6.20 13.31 -5.31
C ILE A 269 -7.73 13.29 -5.36
N VAL A 270 -8.38 14.33 -4.84
CA VAL A 270 -9.85 14.42 -4.79
C VAL A 270 -10.44 14.41 -6.20
N VAL A 271 -9.88 15.18 -7.13
CA VAL A 271 -10.34 15.21 -8.52
C VAL A 271 -10.17 13.83 -9.17
N ALA A 272 -9.01 13.19 -9.00
CA ALA A 272 -8.77 11.85 -9.51
C ALA A 272 -9.77 10.82 -8.95
N SER A 273 -10.02 10.84 -7.64
CA SER A 273 -11.02 9.99 -7.00
C SER A 273 -12.43 10.25 -7.52
N ILE A 274 -12.84 11.51 -7.70
CA ILE A 274 -14.16 11.86 -8.26
C ILE A 274 -14.31 11.32 -9.68
N VAL A 275 -13.28 11.44 -10.52
CA VAL A 275 -13.31 10.91 -11.89
C VAL A 275 -13.47 9.38 -11.87
N VAL A 276 -12.73 8.69 -11.00
CA VAL A 276 -12.83 7.24 -10.85
C VAL A 276 -14.23 6.81 -10.39
N VAL A 277 -14.77 7.50 -9.38
CA VAL A 277 -16.09 7.25 -8.79
C VAL A 277 -17.20 7.46 -9.81
N ARG A 278 -17.18 8.57 -10.56
CA ARG A 278 -18.24 8.92 -11.53
C ARG A 278 -18.32 7.96 -12.71
N GLN A 279 -17.22 7.29 -13.03
CA GLN A 279 -17.17 6.30 -14.11
C GLN A 279 -17.36 4.87 -13.61
N GLY A 280 -17.33 4.66 -12.30
CA GLY A 280 -17.61 3.38 -11.69
C GLY A 280 -19.08 3.03 -11.88
N LYS A 281 -19.36 1.93 -12.59
CA LYS A 281 -20.66 1.27 -12.50
C LYS A 281 -20.65 0.48 -11.20
N ILE A 282 -21.50 0.84 -10.24
CA ILE A 282 -21.70 0.03 -9.04
C ILE A 282 -22.36 -1.26 -9.51
N VAL A 283 -21.56 -2.32 -9.66
CA VAL A 283 -22.10 -3.67 -9.85
C VAL A 283 -22.63 -4.06 -8.48
N SER A 284 -23.96 -4.24 -8.37
CA SER A 284 -24.57 -4.87 -7.18
C SER A 284 -23.75 -6.11 -6.86
N PRO A 285 -23.43 -6.40 -5.57
CA PRO A 285 -22.85 -7.69 -5.24
C PRO A 285 -23.73 -8.73 -5.90
N ALA A 286 -23.14 -9.55 -6.78
CA ALA A 286 -23.84 -10.70 -7.28
C ALA A 286 -24.38 -11.41 -6.04
N GLU A 287 -25.69 -11.65 -6.01
CA GLU A 287 -26.24 -12.67 -5.12
C GLU A 287 -25.49 -13.94 -5.51
N ASP A 288 -24.50 -14.30 -4.69
CA ASP A 288 -23.57 -15.39 -4.95
C ASP A 288 -24.42 -16.67 -5.05
N GLY A 289 -24.49 -17.26 -6.25
CA GLY A 289 -24.95 -18.63 -6.45
C GLY A 289 -23.93 -19.66 -5.98
#